data_AF-A0A147F5M9-F1
#
_entry.id   AF-A0A147F5M9-F1
#
_cell.length_a   1.000
_cell.length_b   1.000
_cell.length_c   1.000
_cell.angle_alpha   90.00
_cell.angle_beta   90.00
_cell.angle_gamma   90.00
#
_symmetry.space_group_name_H-M   'P 1'
#
loop_
_entity.id
_entity.type
_entity.pdbx_description
1 polymer ?
#
loop_
_entity_poly.entity_id
_entity_poly.type
_entity_poly.pdbx_seq_one_letter_code
_entity_poly.pdbx_strand_id
1 'polypeptide(L)'
;MTWSIDPAQARAVCRATDEHAQAIDDVVTATANAFDAAQTAVGDGETSTALSEVAADPFLIRLAALRRHVSTVTETTESVISFYEQADYDMAARTQSTMSGVQP
;
A
#
# COMPACT_ATOMS: atom_id res chain seq x y z
N MET A 1 -10.10 2.65 -27.96
CA MET A 1 -9.88 2.27 -26.54
C MET A 1 -9.71 0.76 -26.54
N THR A 2 -8.48 0.29 -26.33
CA THR A 2 -8.21 -1.15 -26.25
C THR A 2 -8.62 -1.61 -24.86
N TRP A 3 -9.54 -2.57 -24.78
CA TRP A 3 -9.89 -3.29 -23.55
C TRP A 3 -8.74 -4.24 -23.21
N SER A 4 -7.57 -3.69 -22.92
CA SER A 4 -6.42 -4.48 -22.49
C SER A 4 -5.73 -3.70 -21.41
N ILE A 5 -5.77 -4.22 -20.18
CA ILE A 5 -4.80 -3.82 -19.17
C ILE A 5 -3.49 -4.54 -19.50
N ASP A 6 -2.35 -3.99 -19.07
CA ASP A 6 -1.10 -4.73 -18.95
C ASP A 6 -0.98 -5.20 -17.49
N PRO A 7 -1.26 -6.49 -17.18
CA PRO A 7 -1.25 -6.98 -15.80
C PRO A 7 0.15 -6.92 -15.16
N ALA A 8 1.21 -7.05 -15.96
CA ALA A 8 2.58 -7.00 -15.45
C ALA A 8 2.94 -5.58 -15.04
N GLN A 9 2.60 -4.59 -15.87
CA GLN A 9 2.79 -3.18 -15.53
C GLN A 9 1.94 -2.78 -14.32
N ALA A 10 0.68 -3.20 -14.27
CA ALA A 10 -0.21 -2.86 -13.16
C ALA A 10 0.28 -3.45 -11.82
N ARG A 11 0.74 -4.71 -11.80
CA ARG A 11 1.38 -5.31 -10.62
C ARG A 11 2.68 -4.61 -10.22
N ALA A 12 3.48 -4.17 -11.18
CA ALA A 12 4.70 -3.42 -10.88
C ALA A 12 4.37 -2.09 -10.16
N VAL A 13 3.30 -1.40 -10.56
CA VAL A 13 2.83 -0.19 -9.87
C VAL A 13 2.34 -0.50 -8.46
N CYS A 14 1.60 -1.59 -8.25
CA CYS A 14 1.18 -2.03 -6.91
C CYS A 14 2.40 -2.26 -5.99
N ARG A 15 3.40 -3.00 -6.46
CA ARG A 15 4.64 -3.24 -5.70
C ARG A 15 5.39 -1.97 -5.36
N ALA A 16 5.59 -1.08 -6.33
CA ALA A 16 6.26 0.20 -6.09
C ALA A 16 5.48 1.06 -5.07
N THR A 17 4.14 1.00 -5.11
CA THR A 17 3.28 1.70 -4.15
C THR A 17 3.43 1.11 -2.75
N ASP A 18 3.49 -0.21 -2.60
CA ASP A 18 3.73 -0.87 -1.32
C ASP A 18 5.13 -0.57 -0.77
N GLU A 19 6.17 -0.53 -1.61
CA GLU A 19 7.53 -0.11 -1.23
C GLU A 19 7.54 1.32 -0.71
N HIS A 20 6.83 2.24 -1.38
CA HIS A 20 6.69 3.62 -0.91
C HIS A 20 5.91 3.70 0.41
N ALA A 21 4.92 2.82 0.62
CA ALA A 21 4.18 2.74 1.87
C ALA A 21 5.04 2.19 3.02
N GLN A 22 6.02 1.32 2.74
CA GLN A 22 6.98 0.86 3.75
C GLN A 22 7.90 1.99 4.21
N ALA A 23 8.32 2.88 3.31
CA ALA A 23 9.10 4.06 3.68
C ALA A 23 8.36 4.99 4.67
N ILE A 24 7.02 4.92 4.75
CA ILE A 24 6.23 5.63 5.76
C ILE A 24 6.52 5.07 7.17
N ASP A 25 6.66 3.75 7.32
CA ASP A 25 7.00 3.14 8.61
C ASP A 25 8.40 3.58 9.09
N ASP A 26 9.34 3.70 8.16
CA ASP A 26 10.69 4.19 8.45
C ASP A 26 10.64 5.64 8.95
N VAL A 27 9.84 6.50 8.32
CA VAL A 27 9.64 7.89 8.75
C VAL A 27 8.96 7.96 10.11
N VAL A 28 7.94 7.15 10.36
CA VAL A 28 7.25 7.06 11.67
C VAL A 28 8.25 6.66 12.76
N THR A 29 9.04 5.62 12.52
CA THR A 29 10.03 5.11 13.47
C THR A 29 11.14 6.12 13.72
N ALA A 30 11.68 6.74 12.67
CA ALA A 30 12.70 7.77 12.78
C ALA A 30 12.19 8.99 13.56
N THR A 31 10.94 9.39 13.33
CA THR A 31 10.31 10.52 14.03
C THR A 31 10.12 10.21 15.51
N ALA A 32 9.61 9.03 15.86
CA ALA A 32 9.46 8.61 17.26
C ALA A 32 10.81 8.60 17.99
N ASN A 33 11.84 8.01 17.38
CA ASN A 33 13.19 7.98 17.94
C ASN A 33 13.79 9.39 18.10
N ALA A 34 13.51 10.31 17.18
CA ALA A 34 13.97 11.70 17.28
C ALA A 34 13.33 12.43 18.47
N PHE A 35 12.04 12.19 18.74
CA PHE A 35 11.37 12.75 19.92
C PHE A 35 11.89 12.15 21.23
N ASP A 36 12.11 10.84 21.29
CA ASP A 36 12.71 10.19 22.47
C ASP A 36 14.13 10.71 22.76
N ALA A 37 14.95 10.86 21.71
CA ALA A 37 16.28 11.43 21.83
C ALA A 37 16.24 12.90 22.28
N ALA A 38 15.29 13.69 21.75
CA ALA A 38 15.10 15.07 22.14
C ALA A 38 14.70 15.17 23.62
N GLN A 39 13.71 14.40 24.08
CA GLN A 39 13.30 14.36 25.49
C GLN A 39 14.46 14.00 26.42
N THR A 40 15.25 12.99 26.05
CA THR A 40 16.43 12.58 26.81
C THR A 40 17.47 13.70 26.91
N ALA A 41 17.64 14.49 25.84
CA ALA A 41 18.62 15.58 25.80
C ALA A 41 18.21 16.80 26.63
N VAL A 42 16.92 17.13 26.73
CA VAL A 42 16.45 18.28 27.52
C VAL A 42 16.33 17.99 29.01
N GLY A 43 16.27 16.70 29.41
CA GLY A 43 16.12 16.29 30.80
C GLY A 43 14.74 16.61 31.38
N ASP A 44 14.62 16.66 32.71
CA ASP A 44 13.34 16.91 33.36
C ASP A 44 12.96 18.40 33.32
N GLY A 45 11.75 18.70 32.85
CA GLY A 45 11.22 20.07 32.81
C GLY A 45 10.07 20.26 31.83
N GLU A 46 9.54 21.48 31.76
CA GLU A 46 8.39 21.84 30.91
C GLU A 46 8.64 21.56 29.42
N THR A 47 9.89 21.69 28.95
CA THR A 47 10.25 21.39 27.56
C THR A 47 10.15 19.90 27.23
N SER A 48 10.48 19.02 28.18
CA SER A 48 10.32 17.57 28.01
C SER A 48 8.84 17.18 27.96
N THR A 49 8.01 17.78 28.83
CA THR A 49 6.56 17.60 28.79
C THR A 49 5.96 18.05 27.46
N ALA A 50 6.34 19.22 26.94
CA ALA A 50 5.87 19.71 25.64
C ALA A 50 6.29 18.77 24.49
N LEU A 51 7.51 18.23 24.51
CA LEU A 51 7.94 17.24 23.53
C LEU A 51 7.16 15.92 23.64
N SER A 52 6.75 15.51 24.84
CA SER A 52 5.90 14.33 25.03
C SER A 52 4.49 14.53 24.49
N GLU A 53 3.93 15.74 24.62
CA GLU A 53 2.63 16.08 24.06
C GLU A 53 2.66 16.11 22.52
N VAL A 54 3.74 16.65 21.94
CA VAL A 54 3.93 16.65 20.47
C VAL A 54 4.21 15.25 19.94
N ALA A 55 4.97 14.42 20.67
CA ALA A 55 5.18 13.02 20.29
C ALA A 55 3.88 12.20 20.36
N ALA A 56 2.99 12.55 21.30
CA ALA A 56 1.65 11.99 21.42
C ALA A 56 0.64 12.58 20.40
N ASP A 57 1.04 13.54 19.57
CA ASP A 57 0.19 14.12 18.54
C ASP A 57 -0.33 13.01 17.59
N PRO A 58 -1.62 13.03 17.21
CA PRO A 58 -2.21 12.10 16.26
C PRO A 58 -1.52 12.01 14.88
N PHE A 59 -0.51 12.82 14.59
CA PHE A 59 0.31 12.72 13.39
C PHE A 59 0.84 11.29 13.11
N LEU A 60 1.49 10.63 14.09
CA LEU A 60 2.02 9.28 13.90
C LEU A 60 0.90 8.24 13.67
N ILE A 61 -0.23 8.42 14.35
CA ILE A 61 -1.43 7.59 14.17
C ILE A 61 -2.01 7.77 12.76
N ARG A 62 -2.05 9.01 12.25
CA ARG A 62 -2.52 9.32 10.89
C ARG A 62 -1.60 8.75 9.81
N LEU A 63 -0.29 8.75 10.02
CA LEU A 63 0.67 8.12 9.12
C LEU A 63 0.48 6.60 9.06
N ALA A 64 0.30 5.94 10.21
CA ALA A 64 -0.01 4.52 10.25
C ALA A 64 -1.35 4.19 9.55
N ALA A 65 -2.37 5.05 9.72
CA ALA A 65 -3.64 4.91 9.03
C ALA A 65 -3.51 5.09 7.50
N LEU A 66 -2.67 6.03 7.05
CA LEU A 66 -2.38 6.26 5.63
C LEU A 66 -1.76 5.00 5.01
N ARG A 67 -0.75 4.40 5.67
CA ARG A 67 -0.15 3.15 5.20
C ARG A 67 -1.20 2.06 5.05
N ARG A 68 -2.04 1.85 6.07
CA ARG A 68 -3.10 0.83 6.02
C ARG A 68 -4.06 1.05 4.86
N HIS A 69 -4.40 2.31 4.59
CA HIS A 69 -5.23 2.66 3.44
C HIS A 69 -4.54 2.32 2.10
N VAL A 70 -3.25 2.66 1.97
CA VAL A 70 -2.46 2.32 0.77
C VAL A 70 -2.41 0.81 0.55
N SER A 71 -2.11 0.02 1.59
CA SER A 71 -2.10 -1.45 1.49
C SER A 71 -3.46 -2.02 1.09
N THR A 72 -4.55 -1.46 1.61
CA THR A 72 -5.91 -1.90 1.23
C THR A 72 -6.18 -1.65 -0.25
N VAL A 73 -5.73 -0.50 -0.76
CA VAL A 73 -5.89 -0.14 -2.17
C VAL A 73 -5.04 -1.01 -3.08
N THR A 74 -3.79 -1.30 -2.71
CA THR A 74 -2.91 -2.20 -3.49
C THR A 74 -3.45 -3.62 -3.51
N GLU A 75 -3.85 -4.19 -2.37
CA GLU A 75 -4.49 -5.51 -2.28
C GLU A 75 -5.76 -5.60 -3.13
N THR A 76 -6.63 -4.57 -3.07
CA THR A 76 -7.85 -4.51 -3.88
C THR A 76 -7.51 -4.47 -5.37
N THR A 77 -6.49 -3.70 -5.74
CA THR A 77 -6.05 -3.57 -7.13
C THR A 77 -5.49 -4.89 -7.66
N GLU A 78 -4.68 -5.60 -6.87
CA GLU A 78 -4.17 -6.93 -7.24
C GLU A 78 -5.29 -7.96 -7.43
N SER A 79 -6.32 -7.91 -6.58
CA SER A 79 -7.52 -8.75 -6.72
C SER A 79 -8.25 -8.47 -8.03
N VAL A 80 -8.43 -7.19 -8.39
CA VAL A 80 -9.06 -6.79 -9.66
C VAL A 80 -8.22 -7.22 -10.87
N ILE A 81 -6.90 -7.08 -10.82
CA ILE A 81 -6.00 -7.56 -11.88
C ILE A 81 -6.14 -9.08 -12.06
N SER A 82 -6.18 -9.83 -10.96
CA SER A 82 -6.33 -11.28 -11.01
C SER A 82 -7.67 -11.71 -11.59
N PHE A 83 -8.76 -10.99 -11.25
CA PHE A 83 -10.07 -11.20 -11.87
C PHE A 83 -10.04 -10.91 -13.38
N TYR A 84 -9.36 -9.83 -13.79
CA TYR A 84 -9.21 -9.49 -15.20
C TYR A 84 -8.50 -10.60 -15.98
N GLU A 85 -7.38 -11.10 -15.48
CA GLU A 85 -6.65 -12.20 -16.12
C GLU A 85 -7.50 -13.47 -16.21
N GLN A 86 -8.22 -13.82 -15.15
CA GLN A 86 -9.11 -14.98 -15.15
C GLN A 86 -10.21 -14.85 -16.22
N ALA A 87 -10.83 -13.67 -16.31
CA ALA A 87 -11.86 -13.41 -17.32
C ALA A 87 -11.30 -13.51 -18.74
N ASP A 88 -10.06 -13.05 -18.96
CA ASP A 88 -9.37 -13.16 -20.25
C ASP A 88 -9.07 -14.63 -20.62
N TYR A 89 -8.58 -15.43 -19.67
CA TYR A 89 -8.38 -16.87 -19.86
C TYR A 89 -9.69 -17.59 -20.17
N ASP A 90 -10.77 -17.27 -19.46
CA ASP A 90 -12.10 -17.88 -19.69
C ASP A 90 -12.63 -17.54 -21.09
N MET A 91 -12.43 -16.29 -21.57
CA MET A 91 -12.79 -15.87 -22.92
C MET A 91 -11.95 -16.57 -24.00
N ALA A 92 -10.64 -16.71 -23.76
CA ALA A 92 -9.75 -17.43 -24.66
C ALA A 92 -10.15 -18.91 -24.77
N ALA A 93 -10.45 -19.57 -23.64
CA ALA A 93 -10.91 -20.95 -23.61
C ALA A 93 -12.24 -21.14 -24.35
N ARG A 94 -13.23 -20.26 -24.12
CA ARG A 94 -14.52 -20.29 -24.84
C ARG A 94 -14.34 -20.11 -26.35
N THR A 95 -13.50 -19.16 -26.75
CA THR A 95 -13.18 -18.91 -28.16
C THR A 95 -12.54 -20.15 -28.80
N GLN A 96 -11.58 -20.77 -28.11
CA GLN A 96 -10.90 -21.98 -28.59
C GLN A 96 -11.86 -23.17 -28.74
N SER A 97 -12.75 -23.40 -27.77
CA SER A 97 -13.78 -24.45 -27.87
C SER A 97 -14.72 -24.21 -29.04
N THR A 98 -15.16 -22.96 -29.23
CA THR A 98 -16.05 -22.56 -30.33
C THR A 98 -15.37 -22.75 -31.70
N MET A 99 -14.09 -22.38 -31.84
CA MET A 99 -13.32 -22.56 -33.08
C MET A 99 -13.00 -24.02 -33.38
N SER A 100 -12.88 -24.87 -32.35
CA SER A 100 -12.57 -26.29 -32.51
C SER A 100 -13.79 -27.14 -32.89
N GLY A 101 -14.97 -26.53 -33.07
CA GLY A 101 -16.21 -27.23 -33.41
C GLY A 101 -16.78 -28.08 -32.26
N VAL A 102 -16.19 -27.97 -31.07
CA VAL A 102 -16.69 -28.61 -29.84
C VAL A 102 -17.70 -27.62 -29.24
N GLN A 103 -18.96 -27.72 -29.64
CA GLN A 103 -20.03 -27.05 -28.89
C GLN A 103 -20.09 -27.63 -27.47
N PRO A 104 -20.46 -26.81 -26.46
CA PRO A 104 -20.52 -27.22 -25.07
C PRO A 104 -21.46 -28.40 -24.82
#